data_AF-A0A5E5PYG9-F1
#
_entry.id   AF-A0A5E5PYG9-F1
#
_cell.length_a   1.000
_cell.length_b   1.000
_cell.length_c   1.000
_cell.angle_alpha   90.00
_cell.angle_beta   90.00
_cell.angle_gamma   90.00
#
_symmetry.space_group_name_H-M   'P 1'
#
loop_
_entity.id
_entity.type
_entity.pdbx_description
1 polymer ?
#
loop_
_entity_poly.entity_id
_entity_poly.type
_entity_poly.pdbx_seq_one_letter_code
_entity_poly.pdbx_strand_id
1 'polypeptide(L)' 'MNKLTLQDELTEFLLYNDGNGDIRVETYLHNETLWLSQVKIAQLFGVQVPAISKHLKNIFETGELNEKVVV' A
#
# COMPACT_ATOMS: atom_id res chain seq x y z
N MET A 1 -3.93 4.05 23.60
CA MET A 1 -3.58 4.70 22.33
C MET A 1 -2.09 4.51 22.11
N ASN A 2 -1.69 3.49 21.34
CA ASN A 2 -0.29 3.27 21.03
C ASN A 2 0.13 4.25 19.94
N LYS A 3 0.95 5.24 20.31
CA LYS A 3 1.62 6.12 19.36
C LYS A 3 2.71 5.30 18.69
N LEU A 4 2.53 4.99 17.41
CA LEU A 4 3.61 4.49 16.56
C LEU A 4 4.61 5.64 16.38
N THR A 5 5.80 5.50 16.95
CA THR A 5 6.89 6.48 16.82
C THR A 5 7.73 6.15 15.59
N LEU A 6 7.90 7.14 14.71
CA LEU A 6 8.64 7.05 13.46
C LEU A 6 10.14 7.18 13.74
N GLN A 7 10.85 6.06 13.74
CA GLN A 7 12.31 6.02 13.62
C GLN A 7 12.62 4.84 12.72
N ASP A 8 12.89 5.10 11.43
CA ASP A 8 13.60 4.30 10.42
C ASP A 8 13.72 2.76 10.60
N GLU A 9 12.72 2.12 11.16
CA GLU A 9 12.64 0.67 11.29
C GLU A 9 11.92 0.15 10.07
N LEU A 10 12.59 -0.73 9.33
CA LEU A 10 11.96 -1.67 8.40
C LEU A 10 10.96 -2.50 9.20
N THR A 11 9.76 -1.95 9.40
CA THR A 11 8.69 -2.63 10.10
C THR A 11 8.11 -3.59 9.09
N GLU A 12 8.40 -4.88 9.21
CA GLU A 12 7.98 -5.94 8.28
C GLU A 12 6.47 -6.26 8.36
N PHE A 13 5.72 -5.61 9.26
CA PHE A 13 4.37 -6.02 9.61
C PHE A 13 3.44 -4.85 9.97
N LEU A 14 2.34 -4.70 9.22
CA LEU A 14 1.24 -3.77 9.51
C LEU A 14 -0.05 -4.54 9.82
N LEU A 15 -0.63 -4.27 10.99
CA LEU A 15 -1.97 -4.72 11.36
C LEU A 15 -2.98 -3.63 11.03
N TYR A 16 -3.87 -3.91 10.08
CA TYR A 16 -4.97 -3.03 9.72
C TYR A 16 -6.30 -3.71 10.04
N ASN A 17 -7.20 -3.03 10.73
CA ASN A 17 -8.53 -3.55 11.04
C ASN A 17 -9.55 -2.68 10.30
N ASP A 18 -10.29 -3.28 9.37
CA ASP A 18 -11.30 -2.60 8.55
C ASP A 18 -12.72 -2.70 9.15
N GLY A 19 -12.84 -3.18 10.40
CA GLY A 19 -14.09 -3.42 11.09
C GLY A 19 -14.73 -4.79 10.83
N ASN A 20 -14.27 -5.54 9.82
CA ASN A 20 -14.71 -6.92 9.52
C ASN A 20 -13.74 -7.98 10.05
N GLY A 21 -12.57 -7.58 10.55
CA GLY A 21 -11.58 -8.46 11.15
C GLY A 21 -10.19 -7.84 11.16
N ASP A 22 -9.21 -8.55 11.73
CA ASP A 22 -7.81 -8.14 11.66
C ASP A 22 -7.22 -8.56 10.31
N ILE A 23 -7.07 -7.61 9.38
CA ILE A 23 -6.31 -7.80 8.14
C ILE A 23 -4.82 -7.66 8.47
N ARG A 24 -4.12 -8.80 8.45
CA ARG A 24 -2.67 -8.86 8.68
C ARG A 24 -1.95 -8.72 7.35
N VAL A 25 -1.18 -7.63 7.17
CA VAL A 25 -0.39 -7.40 5.96
C VAL A 25 1.06 -7.19 6.32
N GLU A 26 1.91 -8.14 5.94
CA GLU A 26 3.36 -7.97 5.98
C GLU A 26 3.78 -6.96 4.91
N THR A 27 4.55 -5.94 5.25
CA THR A 27 4.93 -4.84 4.35
C THR A 27 6.20 -4.18 4.85
N TYR A 28 6.91 -3.43 4.00
CA TYR A 28 8.01 -2.60 4.47
C TYR A 28 7.50 -1.17 4.62
N LEU A 29 7.59 -0.63 5.84
CA LEU A 29 7.43 0.79 6.10
C LEU A 29 8.80 1.46 6.09
N HIS A 30 8.98 2.48 5.25
CA HIS A 30 10.20 3.28 5.21
C HIS A 30 9.87 4.72 4.82
N ASN A 31 10.38 5.71 5.57
CA ASN A 31 10.11 7.13 5.33
C ASN A 31 8.61 7.43 5.10
N GLU A 32 7.76 6.94 6.01
CA GLU A 32 6.29 7.08 5.91
C GLU A 32 5.66 6.48 4.64
N THR A 33 6.43 5.70 3.87
CA THR A 33 5.99 5.03 2.64
C THR A 33 5.81 3.54 2.89
N LEU A 34 4.64 3.02 2.51
CA LEU A 34 4.33 1.59 2.58
C LEU A 34 4.62 0.91 1.25
N TRP A 35 5.47 -0.11 1.28
CA TRP A 35 5.79 -0.92 0.11
C TRP A 35 4.97 -2.20 0.11
N LEU A 36 4.02 -2.27 -0.81
CA LEU A 36 3.05 -3.36 -0.93
C LEU A 36 3.03 -3.92 -2.36
N SER A 37 2.83 -5.23 -2.47
CA SER A 37 2.46 -5.82 -3.77
C SER A 37 1.01 -5.44 -4.12
N GLN A 38 0.66 -5.43 -5.41
CA GLN A 38 -0.73 -5.15 -5.84
C GLN A 38 -1.75 -6.09 -5.20
N VAL A 39 -1.36 -7.35 -4.90
CA VAL A 39 -2.20 -8.32 -4.17
C VAL A 39 -2.50 -7.84 -2.76
N LYS A 40 -1.49 -7.36 -2.03
CA LYS A 40 -1.66 -6.86 -0.66
C LYS A 40 -2.44 -5.54 -0.63
N ILE A 41 -2.26 -4.67 -1.62
CA ILE A 41 -3.08 -3.45 -1.80
C ILE A 41 -4.55 -3.84 -2.02
N ALA A 42 -4.81 -4.81 -2.91
CA ALA A 42 -6.15 -5.29 -3.19
C ALA A 42 -6.83 -5.84 -1.93
N GLN A 43 -6.11 -6.61 -1.12
CA GLN A 43 -6.59 -7.11 0.18
C GLN A 43 -6.88 -5.98 1.16
N LEU A 44 -5.99 -4.99 1.28
CA LEU A 44 -6.16 -3.85 2.19
C LEU A 44 -7.41 -3.03 1.88
N PHE A 45 -7.71 -2.83 0.59
CA PHE A 45 -8.86 -2.04 0.15
C PHE A 45 -10.12 -2.88 -0.11
N GLY A 46 -10.08 -4.19 0.10
CA GLY A 46 -11.22 -5.09 -0.17
C GLY A 46 -11.66 -5.11 -1.63
N VAL A 47 -10.72 -4.93 -2.56
CA VAL A 47 -10.98 -4.95 -4.02
C VAL A 47 -10.25 -6.10 -4.70
N GLN A 48 -10.53 -6.32 -5.98
CA GLN A 48 -9.80 -7.32 -6.77
C GLN A 48 -8.52 -6.71 -7.37
N VAL A 49 -7.48 -7.51 -7.55
CA VAL A 49 -6.20 -7.09 -8.15
C VAL A 49 -6.36 -6.36 -9.50
N PRO A 50 -7.26 -6.77 -10.42
CA PRO A 50 -7.47 -6.03 -11.66
C PRO A 50 -7.92 -4.57 -11.46
N ALA A 51 -8.60 -4.25 -10.36
CA ALA A 51 -8.97 -2.88 -10.04
C ALA A 51 -7.73 -2.03 -9.70
N ILE A 52 -6.77 -2.61 -8.96
CA ILE A 52 -5.49 -1.97 -8.66
C ILE A 52 -4.68 -1.77 -9.95
N SER A 53 -4.54 -2.80 -10.78
CA SER A 53 -3.81 -2.68 -12.04
C SER A 53 -4.43 -1.63 -12.97
N LYS A 54 -5.77 -1.57 -13.05
CA LYS A 54 -6.48 -0.53 -13.80
C LYS A 54 -6.20 0.86 -13.24
N HIS A 55 -6.24 1.02 -11.92
CA HIS A 55 -5.98 2.32 -11.29
C HIS A 55 -4.54 2.81 -11.56
N LEU A 56 -3.54 1.94 -11.43
CA LEU A 56 -2.15 2.27 -11.74
C LEU A 56 -1.98 2.68 -13.21
N LYS A 57 -2.63 1.98 -14.15
CA LYS A 57 -2.63 2.37 -15.56
C LYS A 57 -3.24 3.77 -15.76
N ASN A 58 -4.38 4.03 -15.13
CA ASN A 58 -5.07 5.31 -15.25
C ASN A 58 -4.23 6.48 -14.73
N ILE A 59 -3.45 6.30 -13.66
CA ILE A 59 -2.55 7.33 -13.11
C ILE A 59 -1.56 7.83 -14.20
N PHE A 60 -1.02 6.92 -15.00
CA PHE A 60 -0.13 7.28 -16.10
C PHE A 60 -0.90 7.85 -17.30
N GLU A 61 -2.03 7.25 -17.68
CA GLU A 61 -2.85 7.72 -18.81
C GLU A 61 -3.42 9.12 -18.61
N THR A 62 -3.73 9.50 -17.37
CA THR A 62 -4.24 10.82 -17.00
C THR A 62 -3.13 11.84 -16.73
N GLY A 63 -1.86 11.40 -16.68
CA GLY A 63 -0.72 12.26 -16.41
C GLY A 63 -0.55 12.66 -14.95
N GLU A 64 -1.22 11.98 -14.01
CA GLU A 64 -1.00 12.15 -12.56
C GLU A 64 0.44 11.80 -12.16
N LEU A 65 1.05 10.83 -12.87
CA LEU A 65 2.46 10.49 -12.72
C LEU A 65 3.11 10.27 -14.09
N ASN A 66 4.39 10.62 -14.20
CA ASN A 66 5.19 10.37 -15.40
C ASN A 66 5.85 8.99 -15.31
N GLU A 67 5.60 8.11 -16.27
CA GLU A 67 6.23 6.78 -16.32
C GLU A 67 7.77 6.85 -16.31
N LYS A 68 8.36 7.95 -16.79
CA LYS A 68 9.82 8.11 -16.84
C LYS A 68 10.46 8.34 -15.47
N VAL A 69 9.69 8.65 -14.43
CA VAL A 69 10.22 8.86 -13.06
C VAL A 69 10.11 7.62 -12.17
N VAL A 70 9.53 6.54 -12.68
CA VAL A 70 9.37 5.25 -11.99
C VAL A 70 10.24 4.19 -12.67
N VAL A 71 11.56 4.31 -12.53
CA VAL A 71 12.56 3.35 -13.03
C VAL A 71 13.46 2.91 -11.90
#